data_AF-A0ABD6DVG5-F1
#
_entry.id   AF-A0ABD6DVG5-F1
#
_cell.length_a   1.000
_cell.length_b   1.000
_cell.length_c   1.000
_cell.angle_alpha   90.00
_cell.angle_beta   90.00
_cell.angle_gamma   90.00
#
_symmetry.space_group_name_H-M   'P 1'
#
loop_
_entity.id
_entity.type
_entity.pdbx_description
1 polymer ?
#
loop_
_entity_poly.entity_id
_entity_poly.type
_entity_poly.pdbx_seq_one_letter_code
_entity_poly.pdbx_strand_id
1 'polypeptide(L)'
;MEKNVGGYDRTARLVLGPILGTISLAALAGYVSLGFGPLSTGIVAALFGLVAVVLIVTGATQQCVLNRVLGLDTYRPERSTESEETVQSRKSV
;
A
#
# COMPACT_ATOMS: atom_id res chain seq x y z
N MET A 1 7.34 6.50 16.11
CA MET A 1 7.21 5.05 15.85
C MET A 1 7.97 4.72 14.58
N GLU A 2 8.74 3.64 14.59
CA GLU A 2 9.54 3.20 13.44
C GLU A 2 8.66 2.64 12.31
N LYS A 3 9.04 2.93 11.06
CA LYS A 3 8.36 2.49 9.84
C LYS A 3 8.76 1.03 9.56
N ASN A 4 7.79 0.16 9.32
CA ASN A 4 8.00 -1.30 9.14
C ASN A 4 7.50 -1.83 7.79
N VAL A 5 7.16 -0.94 6.87
CA VAL A 5 6.67 -1.28 5.52
C VAL A 5 7.44 -0.45 4.51
N GLY A 6 8.10 -1.14 3.58
CA GLY A 6 8.87 -0.49 2.52
C GLY A 6 8.04 0.04 1.38
N GLY A 7 8.72 0.81 0.52
CA GLY A 7 8.12 1.58 -0.56
C GLY A 7 7.23 0.76 -1.50
N TYR A 8 7.60 -0.47 -1.84
CA TYR A 8 6.84 -1.32 -2.77
C TYR A 8 5.47 -1.73 -2.20
N ASP A 9 5.45 -2.29 -1.00
CA ASP A 9 4.24 -2.75 -0.32
C ASP A 9 3.33 -1.59 0.12
N ARG A 10 3.92 -0.42 0.42
CA ARG A 10 3.19 0.83 0.58
C ARG A 10 2.51 1.28 -0.71
N THR A 11 3.25 1.30 -1.81
CA THR A 11 2.75 1.76 -3.12
C THR A 11 1.63 0.85 -3.60
N ALA A 12 1.78 -0.46 -3.48
CA ALA A 12 0.72 -1.41 -3.82
C ALA A 12 -0.59 -1.11 -3.08
N ARG A 13 -0.55 -0.85 -1.76
CA ARG A 13 -1.76 -0.53 -0.99
C ARG A 13 -2.37 0.82 -1.33
N LEU A 14 -1.53 1.83 -1.57
CA LEU A 14 -1.98 3.16 -1.97
C LEU A 14 -2.47 3.23 -3.42
N VAL A 15 -2.15 2.23 -4.25
CA VAL A 15 -2.70 2.10 -5.61
C VAL A 15 -3.95 1.24 -5.60
N LEU A 16 -3.92 0.04 -5.00
CA LEU A 16 -5.07 -0.86 -4.96
C LEU A 16 -6.23 -0.29 -4.13
N GLY A 17 -5.95 0.39 -3.02
CA GLY A 17 -6.98 0.96 -2.14
C GLY A 17 -7.90 1.94 -2.89
N PRO A 18 -7.38 3.00 -3.52
CA PRO A 18 -8.18 3.91 -4.32
C PRO A 18 -8.88 3.24 -5.50
N ILE A 19 -8.21 2.33 -6.22
CA ILE A 19 -8.85 1.58 -7.32
C ILE A 19 -10.08 0.83 -6.79
N LEU A 20 -9.92 0.05 -5.73
CA LEU A 20 -11.01 -0.73 -5.15
C LEU A 20 -12.12 0.18 -4.58
N GLY A 21 -11.75 1.31 -3.98
CA GLY A 21 -12.67 2.32 -3.49
C GLY A 21 -13.50 2.96 -4.60
N THR A 22 -12.89 3.28 -5.75
CA THR A 22 -13.61 3.81 -6.91
C THR A 22 -14.60 2.81 -7.48
N ILE A 23 -14.23 1.52 -7.55
CA ILE A 23 -15.12 0.44 -7.98
C ILE A 23 -16.31 0.29 -7.00
N SER A 24 -16.04 0.32 -5.69
CA SER A 24 -17.07 0.29 -4.65
C SER A 24 -18.05 1.46 -4.79
N LEU A 25 -17.56 2.69 -4.95
CA LEU A 25 -18.39 3.88 -5.13
C LEU A 25 -19.19 3.84 -6.44
N ALA A 26 -18.57 3.40 -7.54
CA ALA A 26 -19.25 3.25 -8.82
C ALA A 26 -20.39 2.22 -8.73
N ALA A 27 -20.18 1.13 -7.99
CA ALA A 27 -21.20 0.12 -7.77
C ALA A 27 -22.36 0.62 -6.88
N LEU A 28 -22.05 1.36 -5.80
CA LEU A 28 -23.08 1.98 -4.95
C LEU A 28 -23.88 3.06 -5.69
N ALA A 29 -23.24 3.79 -6.60
CA ALA A 29 -23.91 4.76 -7.46
C ALA A 29 -24.69 4.12 -8.63
N GLY A 30 -24.67 2.79 -8.74
CA GLY A 30 -25.41 2.05 -9.76
C GLY A 30 -24.75 2.02 -11.15
N TYR A 31 -23.52 2.53 -11.30
CA TYR A 31 -22.77 2.47 -12.55
C TYR A 31 -22.21 1.08 -12.85
N VAL A 32 -22.00 0.26 -11.82
CA VAL A 32 -21.44 -1.09 -11.93
C VAL A 32 -22.27 -2.08 -11.11
N SER A 33 -22.55 -3.26 -11.64
CA SER A 33 -23.17 -4.34 -10.89
C SER A 33 -22.10 -5.32 -10.42
N LEU A 34 -22.00 -5.53 -9.09
CA LEU A 34 -21.04 -6.41 -8.44
C LEU A 34 -21.72 -7.64 -7.82
N GLY A 35 -22.83 -8.11 -8.41
CA GLY A 35 -23.52 -9.31 -7.94
C GLY A 35 -22.62 -10.54 -8.01
N PHE A 36 -22.52 -11.29 -6.90
CA PHE A 36 -21.74 -12.53 -6.85
C PHE A 36 -22.52 -13.62 -6.11
N GLY A 37 -23.07 -14.57 -6.85
CA GLY A 37 -23.90 -15.65 -6.30
C GLY A 37 -25.09 -15.08 -5.49
N PRO A 38 -25.28 -15.48 -4.22
CA PRO A 38 -26.37 -15.00 -3.39
C PRO A 38 -26.17 -13.56 -2.85
N LEU A 39 -25.00 -12.95 -3.08
CA LEU A 39 -24.68 -11.63 -2.54
C LEU A 39 -25.18 -10.53 -3.48
N SER A 40 -25.90 -9.56 -2.93
CA SER A 40 -26.32 -8.37 -3.67
C SER A 40 -25.14 -7.44 -3.93
N THR A 41 -25.25 -6.64 -5.00
CA THR A 41 -24.27 -5.60 -5.36
C THR A 41 -23.93 -4.70 -4.18
N GLY A 42 -24.92 -4.33 -3.35
CA GLY A 42 -24.69 -3.47 -2.18
C GLY A 42 -23.78 -4.12 -1.13
N ILE A 43 -23.94 -5.42 -0.87
CA ILE A 43 -23.10 -6.14 0.10
C ILE A 43 -21.66 -6.24 -0.42
N VAL A 44 -21.49 -6.62 -1.69
CA VAL A 44 -20.16 -6.76 -2.30
C VAL A 44 -19.46 -5.39 -2.36
N ALA A 45 -20.18 -4.33 -2.74
CA ALA A 45 -19.64 -2.99 -2.79
C ALA A 45 -19.22 -2.48 -1.39
N ALA A 46 -20.00 -2.78 -0.34
CA ALA A 46 -19.64 -2.42 1.03
C ALA A 46 -18.36 -3.13 1.50
N LEU A 47 -18.21 -4.42 1.19
CA LEU A 47 -16.99 -5.18 1.50
C LEU A 47 -15.78 -4.60 0.77
N PHE A 48 -15.92 -4.28 -0.52
CA PHE A 48 -14.86 -3.65 -1.31
C PHE A 48 -14.45 -2.30 -0.73
N GLY A 49 -15.42 -1.48 -0.32
CA GLY A 49 -15.18 -0.19 0.32
C GLY A 49 -14.43 -0.35 1.64
N LEU A 50 -14.82 -1.32 2.47
CA LEU A 50 -14.12 -1.62 3.73
C LEU A 50 -12.66 -2.01 3.49
N VAL A 51 -12.41 -2.92 2.54
CA VAL A 51 -11.05 -3.35 2.19
C VAL A 51 -10.24 -2.17 1.66
N ALA A 52 -10.82 -1.33 0.80
CA ALA A 52 -10.18 -0.13 0.27
C ALA A 52 -9.72 0.82 1.38
N VAL A 53 -10.59 1.11 2.36
CA VAL A 53 -10.26 1.96 3.51
C VAL A 53 -9.11 1.37 4.31
N VAL A 54 -9.15 0.07 4.61
CA VAL A 54 -8.08 -0.61 5.35
C VAL A 54 -6.75 -0.51 4.61
N LEU A 55 -6.74 -0.73 3.29
CA LEU A 55 -5.52 -0.61 2.47
C LEU A 55 -4.97 0.82 2.48
N ILE A 56 -5.82 1.83 2.33
CA ILE A 56 -5.40 3.24 2.35
C ILE A 56 -4.84 3.60 3.72
N VAL A 57 -5.54 3.28 4.81
CA VAL A 57 -5.12 3.61 6.18
C VAL A 57 -3.81 2.91 6.53
N THR A 58 -3.66 1.63 6.20
CA THR A 58 -2.43 0.88 6.47
C THR A 58 -1.26 1.33 5.60
N GLY A 59 -1.51 1.67 4.33
CA GLY A 59 -0.50 2.25 3.43
C GLY A 59 -0.07 3.67 3.85
N ALA A 60 -1.00 4.49 4.33
CA ALA A 60 -0.75 5.86 4.77
C ALA A 60 0.00 5.91 6.10
N THR A 61 -0.39 5.08 7.07
CA THR A 61 0.24 5.04 8.40
C THR A 61 1.60 4.35 8.40
N GLN A 62 1.95 3.60 7.35
CA GLN A 62 3.19 2.84 7.24
C GLN A 62 3.44 1.91 8.45
N GLN A 63 2.34 1.42 9.05
CA GLN A 63 2.36 0.58 10.24
C GLN A 63 1.40 -0.59 10.01
N CYS A 64 1.90 -1.67 9.42
CA CYS A 64 1.14 -2.91 9.39
C CYS A 64 1.46 -3.71 10.67
N VAL A 65 0.51 -3.74 11.62
CA VAL A 65 0.64 -4.46 12.90
C VAL A 65 0.95 -5.94 12.65
N LEU A 66 0.37 -6.54 11.60
CA LEU A 66 0.66 -7.92 11.22
C LEU A 66 2.13 -8.13 10.82
N ASN A 67 2.72 -7.20 10.07
CA ASN A 67 4.13 -7.27 9.68
C ASN A 67 5.07 -7.10 10.89
N ARG A 68 4.65 -6.28 11.87
CA ARG A 68 5.35 -6.13 13.17
C ARG A 68 5.28 -7.43 14.00
N VAL A 69 4.12 -8.09 14.02
CA VAL A 69 3.92 -9.38 14.73
C VAL A 69 4.72 -10.50 14.06
N LEU A 70 4.85 -10.48 12.73
CA LEU A 70 5.62 -11.44 11.95
C LEU A 70 7.13 -11.15 11.92
N GLY A 71 7.58 -10.03 12.50
CA GLY A 71 8.99 -9.62 12.49
C GLY A 71 9.53 -9.33 11.08
N LEU A 72 8.65 -9.07 10.11
CA LEU A 72 9.00 -8.78 8.73
C LEU A 72 9.12 -7.27 8.58
N ASP A 73 10.32 -6.83 8.22
CA ASP A 73 10.59 -5.46 7.80
C ASP A 73 10.88 -5.44 6.30
N THR A 74 9.97 -4.85 5.54
CA THR A 74 10.15 -4.67 4.08
C THR A 74 10.72 -3.29 3.76
N TYR A 75 10.97 -2.46 4.78
CA TYR A 75 11.53 -1.13 4.63
C TYR A 75 12.96 -1.20 4.12
N ARG A 76 13.13 -1.01 2.80
CA ARG A 76 14.38 -0.52 2.25
C ARG A 76 14.29 1.01 2.22
N PRO A 77 15.12 1.74 2.99
CA PRO A 77 15.35 3.13 2.63
C PRO A 77 15.93 3.11 1.21
N GLU A 78 15.32 3.85 0.29
CA GLU A 78 15.98 4.22 -0.96
C GLU A 78 17.39 4.67 -0.58
N ARG A 79 18.39 3.91 -1.02
CA ARG A 79 19.78 4.32 -0.93
C ARG A 79 19.86 5.59 -1.76
N SER A 80 19.83 6.75 -1.11
CA SER A 80 20.33 7.97 -1.71
C SER A 80 21.69 7.63 -2.28
N THR A 81 21.84 7.93 -3.56
CA THR A 81 23.06 7.90 -4.33
C THR A 81 24.11 8.74 -3.60
N GLU A 82 24.83 8.14 -2.66
CA GLU A 82 26.01 8.68 -2.01
C GLU A 82 27.08 7.61 -2.14
N SER A 83 27.55 7.43 -3.36
CA SER A 83 28.65 6.51 -3.69
C SER A 83 29.48 7.05 -4.84
N GLU A 84 29.68 8.37 -4.93
CA GLU A 84 30.68 8.96 -5.82
C GLU A 84 31.22 10.26 -5.17
N GLU A 85 32.10 10.15 -4.17
CA GLU A 85 33.18 11.18 -4.00
C GLU A 85 34.28 10.84 -2.96
N THR A 86 34.28 9.68 -2.30
CA THR A 86 35.42 9.30 -1.43
C THR A 86 36.60 8.62 -2.16
N VAL A 87 36.63 8.65 -3.50
CA VAL A 87 37.77 8.14 -4.30
C VAL A 87 38.90 9.18 -4.44
N GLN A 88 38.72 10.42 -3.96
CA GLN A 88 39.76 11.46 -4.01
C GLN A 88 40.80 11.38 -2.87
N SER A 89 40.91 10.22 -2.19
CA SER A 89 41.95 10.00 -1.16
C SER A 89 43.01 8.96 -1.57
N ARG A 90 42.98 8.45 -2.82
CA ARG A 90 43.93 7.41 -3.28
C ARG A 90 44.58 7.60 -4.67
N LYS A 91 44.62 8.83 -5.17
CA LYS A 91 45.45 9.27 -6.31
C LYS A 91 45.83 10.72 -6.00
N SER A 92 46.91 11.03 -5.33
CA SER A 92 48.26 10.92 -5.88
C SER A 92 49.23 11.03 -4.69
N VAL A 93 49.75 9.89 -4.26
CA VAL A 93 51.16 9.79 -3.88
C VAL A 93 51.95 9.73 -5.19
#